data_AF-A0A024VZ78-F1
#
_entry.id   AF-A0A024VZ78-F1
#
_cell.length_a   1.000
_cell.length_b   1.000
_cell.length_c   1.000
_cell.angle_alpha   90.00
_cell.angle_beta   90.00
_cell.angle_gamma   90.00
#
_symmetry.space_group_name_H-M   'P 1'
#
loop_
_entity.id
_entity.type
_entity.pdbx_description
1 polymer ?
#
loop_
_entity_poly.entity_id
_entity_poly.type
_entity_poly.pdbx_seq_one_letter_code
_entity_poly.pdbx_strand_id
1 'polypeptide(L)'
;MEKDIFKKKWQIIEEAKESILMAVSPMVITSDMLIKRMKIFNISLIARRNELYYFACITTNNLVILSEVTIQPEKKNVKLCIRTDSSSVVRFL
;
A
#
# COMPACT_ATOMS: atom_id res chain seq x y z
N MET A 1 4.51 -6.17 -10.86
CA MET A 1 3.76 -5.15 -11.64
C MET A 1 4.74 -4.04 -12.01
N GLU A 2 4.68 -3.52 -13.24
CA GLU A 2 5.54 -2.41 -13.68
C GLU A 2 4.98 -1.06 -13.23
N LYS A 3 5.86 -0.05 -13.12
CA LYS A 3 5.50 1.31 -12.65
C LYS A 3 4.44 1.98 -13.53
N ASP A 4 4.50 1.80 -14.85
CA ASP A 4 3.55 2.44 -15.77
C ASP A 4 2.16 1.80 -15.69
N ILE A 5 2.11 0.47 -15.54
CA ILE A 5 0.87 -0.26 -15.30
C ILE A 5 0.26 0.16 -13.96
N PHE A 6 1.09 0.29 -12.92
CA PHE A 6 0.66 0.77 -11.60
C PHE A 6 0.03 2.16 -11.70
N LYS A 7 0.70 3.13 -12.33
CA LYS A 7 0.18 4.50 -12.50
C LYS A 7 -1.15 4.52 -13.24
N LYS A 8 -1.27 3.78 -14.35
CA LYS A 8 -2.53 3.69 -15.10
C LYS A 8 -3.64 3.13 -14.22
N LYS A 9 -3.41 2.01 -13.53
CA LYS A 9 -4.42 1.41 -12.64
C LYS A 9 -4.77 2.31 -11.46
N TRP A 10 -3.80 3.02 -10.89
CA TRP A 10 -4.01 3.96 -9.79
C TRP A 10 -4.92 5.13 -10.18
N GLN A 11 -4.81 5.60 -11.43
CA GLN A 11 -5.67 6.66 -11.98
C GLN A 11 -7.06 6.16 -12.38
N ILE A 12 -7.18 4.91 -12.83
CA ILE A 12 -8.45 4.30 -13.24
C ILE A 12 -9.35 3.99 -12.04
N ILE A 13 -8.77 3.51 -10.93
CA ILE A 13 -9.54 3.23 -9.71
C ILE A 13 -9.93 4.57 -9.08
N GLU A 14 -11.21 4.93 -9.20
CA GLU A 14 -11.78 6.15 -8.63
C GLU A 14 -11.56 6.23 -7.12
N GLU A 15 -11.39 7.45 -6.60
CA GLU A 15 -11.21 7.74 -5.16
C GLU A 15 -12.33 7.14 -4.29
N ALA A 16 -13.52 6.91 -4.85
CA ALA A 16 -14.63 6.26 -4.15
C ALA A 16 -14.34 4.81 -3.70
N LYS A 17 -13.32 4.15 -4.26
CA LYS A 17 -12.83 2.83 -3.83
C LYS A 17 -11.51 2.91 -3.06
N GLU A 18 -11.14 4.09 -2.61
CA GLU A 18 -10.01 4.30 -1.71
C GLU A 18 -10.41 3.98 -0.28
N SER A 19 -9.53 3.27 0.42
CA SER A 19 -9.65 3.06 1.86
C SER A 19 -8.40 3.56 2.54
N ILE A 20 -8.58 4.50 3.47
CA ILE A 20 -7.51 5.11 4.23
C ILE A 20 -7.54 4.55 5.64
N LEU A 21 -6.43 3.95 6.05
CA LEU A 21 -6.19 3.49 7.40
C LEU A 21 -5.04 4.31 8.00
N MET A 22 -5.28 4.84 9.19
CA MET A 22 -4.26 5.53 9.97
C MET A 22 -3.97 4.69 11.20
N ALA A 23 -2.70 4.35 11.39
CA ALA A 23 -2.24 3.57 12.52
C ALA A 23 -1.08 4.28 13.21
N VAL A 24 -1.06 4.21 14.53
CA VAL A 24 0.08 4.63 15.34
C VAL A 24 0.86 3.37 15.70
N SER A 25 2.15 3.34 15.37
CA SER A 25 2.99 2.22 15.75
C SER A 25 3.63 2.48 17.12
N PRO A 26 3.71 1.47 18.01
CA PRO A 26 4.43 1.62 19.28
C PRO A 26 5.94 1.84 19.08
N MET A 27 6.47 1.51 17.90
CA MET A 27 7.88 1.62 17.52
C MET A 27 8.06 2.42 16.23
N VAL A 28 9.28 2.92 16.00
CA VAL A 28 9.61 3.58 14.73
C VAL A 28 9.69 2.51 13.63
N ILE A 29 8.78 2.57 12.67
CA ILE A 29 8.80 1.68 11.49
C ILE A 29 9.84 2.23 10.51
N THR A 30 10.90 1.46 10.27
CA THR A 30 11.90 1.81 9.24
C THR A 30 11.49 1.28 7.87
N SER A 31 12.06 1.86 6.80
CA SER A 31 11.85 1.43 5.42
C SER A 31 12.12 -0.07 5.23
N ASP A 32 13.25 -0.55 5.76
CA ASP A 32 13.66 -1.94 5.61
C ASP A 32 12.72 -2.90 6.32
N MET A 33 12.22 -2.53 7.51
CA MET A 33 11.22 -3.31 8.23
C MET A 33 9.92 -3.40 7.44
N LEU A 34 9.44 -2.28 6.90
CA LEU A 34 8.23 -2.25 6.08
C LEU A 34 8.38 -3.12 4.83
N ILE A 35 9.45 -2.93 4.05
CA ILE A 35 9.68 -3.65 2.80
C ILE A 35 9.83 -5.16 3.06
N LYS A 36 10.57 -5.55 4.09
CA LYS A 36 10.71 -6.97 4.47
C LYS A 36 9.37 -7.57 4.87
N ARG A 37 8.57 -6.87 5.68
CA ARG A 37 7.24 -7.34 6.10
C ARG A 37 6.30 -7.49 4.90
N MET A 38 6.23 -6.49 4.03
CA MET A 38 5.38 -6.53 2.83
C MET A 38 5.77 -7.68 1.89
N LYS A 39 7.07 -7.94 1.74
CA LYS A 39 7.57 -9.06 0.91
C LYS A 39 7.10 -10.44 1.41
N ILE A 40 6.93 -10.63 2.72
CA ILE A 40 6.40 -11.89 3.30
C ILE A 40 4.97 -12.16 2.81
N PHE A 41 4.19 -11.11 2.59
CA PHE A 41 2.80 -11.19 2.11
C PHE A 41 2.68 -11.15 0.58
N ASN A 42 3.77 -11.37 -0.16
CA ASN A 42 3.83 -11.24 -1.63
C ASN A 42 3.45 -9.83 -2.13
N ILE A 43 3.60 -8.81 -1.29
CA ILE A 43 3.35 -7.42 -1.65
C ILE A 43 4.66 -6.83 -2.18
N SER A 44 4.65 -6.48 -3.46
CA SER A 44 5.83 -5.98 -4.16
C SER A 44 5.94 -4.46 -4.05
N LEU A 45 7.12 -3.96 -3.70
CA LEU A 45 7.43 -2.54 -3.77
C LEU A 45 7.58 -2.11 -5.24
N ILE A 46 6.82 -1.09 -5.65
CA ILE A 46 6.80 -0.55 -7.01
C ILE A 46 7.66 0.70 -7.10
N ALA A 47 7.51 1.61 -6.14
CA ALA A 47 8.25 2.85 -6.08
C ALA A 47 8.39 3.34 -4.65
N ARG A 48 9.44 4.12 -4.41
CA ARG A 48 9.69 4.79 -3.13
C ARG A 48 10.05 6.24 -3.42
N ARG A 49 9.49 7.16 -2.64
CA ARG A 49 9.78 8.59 -2.67
C ARG A 49 9.86 9.11 -1.23
N ASN A 50 11.07 9.27 -0.70
CA ASN A 50 11.31 9.65 0.70
C ASN A 50 10.58 8.72 1.68
N GLU A 51 9.52 9.23 2.31
CA GLU A 51 8.68 8.51 3.30
C GLU A 51 7.40 7.90 2.70
N LEU A 52 7.25 7.99 1.37
CA LEU A 52 6.13 7.45 0.62
C LEU A 52 6.54 6.18 -0.14
N TYR A 53 5.75 5.14 0.00
CA TYR A 53 6.02 3.82 -0.58
C TYR A 53 4.80 3.36 -1.36
N TYR A 54 5.02 2.96 -2.60
CA TYR A 54 3.98 2.40 -3.46
C TYR A 54 4.17 0.90 -3.56
N PHE A 55 3.14 0.17 -3.20
CA PHE A 55 3.10 -1.28 -3.20
C PHE A 55 1.99 -1.79 -4.10
N ALA A 56 2.20 -2.97 -4.69
CA ALA A 56 1.14 -3.68 -5.39
C ALA A 56 1.20 -5.16 -5.09
N CYS A 57 0.02 -5.77 -4.97
CA CYS A 57 -0.13 -7.21 -4.99
C CYS A 57 -1.27 -7.61 -5.93
N ILE A 58 -1.18 -8.85 -6.41
CA ILE A 58 -2.21 -9.51 -7.20
C ILE A 58 -2.58 -10.76 -6.41
N THR A 59 -3.84 -10.84 -6.02
CA THR A 59 -4.36 -12.02 -5.32
C THR A 59 -4.60 -13.17 -6.29
N THR A 60 -4.84 -14.36 -5.75
CA THR A 60 -5.06 -15.58 -6.54
C THR A 60 -6.29 -15.52 -7.46
N ASN A 61 -7.27 -14.66 -7.15
CA ASN A 61 -8.44 -14.39 -8.00
C ASN A 61 -8.22 -13.23 -8.99
N ASN A 62 -6.97 -12.89 -9.32
CA ASN A 62 -6.59 -11.81 -10.22
C ASN A 62 -7.04 -10.40 -9.79
N LEU A 63 -7.45 -10.22 -8.53
CA LEU A 63 -7.76 -8.88 -8.02
C LEU A 63 -6.44 -8.12 -7.82
N VAL A 64 -6.44 -6.88 -8.30
CA VAL A 64 -5.32 -5.97 -8.09
C VAL A 64 -5.59 -5.12 -6.85
N ILE A 65 -4.60 -5.10 -5.96
CA ILE A 65 -4.59 -4.26 -4.79
C ILE A 65 -3.38 -3.36 -4.91
N LEU A 66 -3.65 -2.06 -4.97
CA LEU A 66 -2.62 -1.03 -4.98
C LEU A 66 -2.61 -0.38 -3.61
N SER A 67 -1.43 -0.08 -3.10
CA SER A 67 -1.28 0.55 -1.80
C SER A 67 -0.25 1.66 -1.84
N GLU A 68 -0.56 2.76 -1.16
CA GLU A 68 0.36 3.83 -0.81
C GLU A 68 0.54 3.82 0.71
N VAL A 69 1.78 3.76 1.17
CA VAL A 69 2.13 3.83 2.59
C VAL A 69 2.97 5.07 2.82
N THR A 70 2.49 5.96 3.69
CA THR A 70 3.28 7.08 4.21
C THR A 70 3.71 6.75 5.63
N ILE A 71 5.02 6.78 5.89
CA ILE A 71 5.56 6.67 7.24
C ILE A 71 5.86 8.09 7.73
N GLN A 72 5.58 8.40 8.99
CA GLN A 72 6.01 9.63 9.66
C GLN A 72 6.80 9.23 10.92
N PRO A 73 8.13 9.07 10.83
CA PRO A 73 8.96 8.55 11.91
C PRO A 73 8.87 9.39 13.18
N GLU A 74 8.85 10.72 13.04
CA GLU A 74 8.76 11.66 14.17
C GLU A 74 7.48 11.46 15.00
N LYS A 75 6.37 11.16 14.33
CA LYS A 75 5.06 10.97 14.96
C LYS A 75 4.72 9.50 15.20
N LYS A 76 5.60 8.57 14.82
CA LYS A 76 5.35 7.11 14.79
C LYS A 76 4.04 6.73 14.10
N ASN A 77 3.61 7.54 13.13
CA ASN A 77 2.36 7.35 12.43
C ASN A 77 2.62 6.70 11.08
N VAL A 78 1.72 5.80 10.72
CA VAL A 78 1.70 5.17 9.40
C VAL A 78 0.32 5.43 8.80
N LYS A 79 0.30 6.04 7.62
CA LYS A 79 -0.88 6.17 6.79
C LYS A 79 -0.81 5.12 5.70
N LEU A 80 -1.84 4.30 5.60
CA LEU A 80 -1.99 3.28 4.58
C LEU A 80 -3.22 3.65 3.74
N CYS A 81 -3.01 3.93 2.47
CA CYS A 81 -4.05 4.10 1.48
C CYS A 81 -4.07 2.85 0.60
N ILE A 82 -5.25 2.25 0.43
CA ILE A 82 -5.47 1.07 -0.40
C ILE A 82 -6.49 1.43 -1.46
N ARG A 83 -6.17 1.13 -2.72
CA ARG A 83 -7.08 1.23 -3.86
C ARG A 83 -7.24 -0.14 -4.47
N THR A 84 -8.48 -0.61 -4.54
CA THR A 84 -8.80 -1.89 -5.15
C THR A 84 -10.20 -1.84 -5.75
N ASP A 85 -10.46 -2.65 -6.77
CA ASP A 85 -11.77 -2.72 -7.41
C ASP A 85 -12.85 -3.37 -6.53
N SER A 86 -12.44 -4.07 -5.47
CA SER A 86 -13.32 -4.78 -4.55
C SER A 86 -13.15 -4.26 -3.12
N SER A 87 -14.08 -3.40 -2.69
CA SER A 87 -14.08 -2.81 -1.35
C SER A 87 -14.24 -3.84 -0.22
N SER A 88 -14.79 -5.03 -0.52
CA SER A 88 -14.93 -6.12 0.44
C SER A 88 -13.59 -6.72 0.89
N VAL A 89 -12.53 -6.63 0.06
CA VAL A 89 -11.21 -7.18 0.42
C VAL A 89 -10.48 -6.31 1.42
N VAL A 90 -10.69 -4.99 1.40
CA VAL A 90 -10.06 -4.06 2.34
C VAL A 90 -10.41 -4.41 3.79
N ARG A 91 -11.63 -4.91 4.04
CA ARG A 91 -12.06 -5.28 5.40
C ARG A 91 -11.30 -6.48 5.99
N PHE A 92 -10.63 -7.27 5.17
CA PHE A 92 -9.87 -8.45 5.58
C PHE A 92 -8.34 -8.25 5.51
N LEU A 93 -7.88 -7.06 5.11
CA LEU A 93 -6.47 -6.63 5.10
C LEU A 93 -6.14 -5.84 6.37
#